data_AF-A0A543EBU9-F1
#
_entry.id   AF-A0A543EBU9-F1
#
_cell.length_a   1.000
_cell.length_b   1.000
_cell.length_c   1.000
_cell.angle_alpha   90.00
_cell.angle_beta   90.00
_cell.angle_gamma   90.00
#
_symmetry.space_group_name_H-M   'P 1'
#
loop_
_entity.id
_entity.type
_entity.pdbx_description
1 polymer ?
#
loop_
_entity_poly.entity_id
_entity_poly.type
_entity_poly.pdbx_seq_one_letter_code
_entity_poly.pdbx_strand_id
1 'polypeptide(L)'
;MKTKLLFIFLISFVFGKAQILTETFQGTTFPPTGWTTGTNVASRPWGFTTTIFNATGQATFNINGGKSAAIGWIAQAQDAHLTSPSFSLVGTTSPVLKFNAKIGYEYMVDPNPNGDLKVEVSTDGGTTWNQVWVEENYGLYTDYETLAITVSLASYAGQANVKFRFRYVANDADSLSIDDVQVLASATLATQETNAKVKEITNIYPNPTKGEINIKTDKKIKSATVIDASGKSLLSNTSERLDISSLPKGIYLIKVDFSDGTSKTEKVIKQ
;
A
#
# COMPACT_ATOMS: atom_id res chain seq x y z
N MET A 1 -14.39 -31.92 -38.26
CA MET A 1 -13.45 -30.81 -37.99
C MET A 1 -14.18 -29.79 -37.13
N LYS A 2 -13.75 -29.57 -35.87
CA LYS A 2 -14.37 -28.57 -34.96
C LYS A 2 -13.45 -27.36 -34.87
N THR A 3 -13.92 -26.24 -35.41
CA THR A 3 -13.22 -24.93 -35.41
C THR A 3 -13.24 -24.37 -33.99
N LYS A 4 -12.07 -24.16 -33.38
CA LYS A 4 -11.95 -23.46 -32.08
C LYS A 4 -11.82 -21.96 -32.33
N LEU A 5 -12.79 -21.19 -31.84
CA LEU A 5 -12.80 -19.74 -31.83
C LEU A 5 -11.86 -19.25 -30.71
N LEU A 6 -10.87 -18.42 -31.03
CA LEU A 6 -9.95 -17.82 -30.08
C LEU A 6 -10.54 -16.48 -29.59
N PHE A 7 -10.99 -16.42 -28.35
CA PHE A 7 -11.38 -15.16 -27.70
C PHE A 7 -10.13 -14.46 -27.15
N ILE A 8 -9.81 -13.29 -27.69
CA ILE A 8 -8.80 -12.39 -27.13
C ILE A 8 -9.49 -11.58 -26.03
N PHE A 9 -9.17 -11.88 -24.77
CA PHE A 9 -9.57 -11.05 -23.63
C PHE A 9 -8.65 -9.82 -23.56
N LEU A 10 -9.22 -8.64 -23.80
CA LEU A 10 -8.58 -7.35 -23.54
C LEU A 10 -8.62 -7.11 -22.02
N ILE A 11 -7.49 -7.31 -21.33
CA ILE A 11 -7.37 -7.02 -19.89
C ILE A 11 -7.21 -5.51 -19.72
N SER A 12 -8.27 -4.85 -19.25
CA SER A 12 -8.20 -3.48 -18.72
C SER A 12 -7.52 -3.53 -17.35
N PHE A 13 -6.28 -3.04 -17.26
CA PHE A 13 -5.61 -2.85 -15.97
C PHE A 13 -6.13 -1.58 -15.31
N VAL A 14 -7.06 -1.74 -14.37
CA VAL A 14 -7.40 -0.70 -13.40
C VAL A 14 -6.31 -0.74 -12.32
N PHE A 15 -5.41 0.24 -12.34
CA PHE A 15 -4.32 0.35 -11.36
C PHE A 15 -4.84 0.96 -10.04
N GLY A 16 -5.45 0.12 -9.20
CA GLY A 16 -5.60 0.38 -7.76
C GLY A 16 -4.36 -0.06 -6.99
N LYS A 17 -4.11 0.48 -5.79
CA LYS A 17 -3.13 -0.10 -4.85
C LYS A 17 -3.49 -1.58 -4.67
N ALA A 18 -2.62 -2.50 -5.06
CA ALA A 18 -2.90 -3.92 -4.93
C ALA A 18 -3.12 -4.26 -3.45
N GLN A 19 -4.35 -4.61 -3.12
CA GLN A 19 -4.79 -5.00 -1.79
C GLN A 19 -4.32 -6.43 -1.53
N ILE A 20 -3.52 -6.62 -0.48
CA ILE A 20 -2.91 -7.91 -0.13
C ILE A 20 -3.81 -8.66 0.86
N LEU A 21 -4.33 -7.93 1.84
CA LEU A 21 -5.21 -8.45 2.89
C LEU A 21 -6.27 -7.41 3.19
N THR A 22 -7.49 -7.86 3.48
CA THR A 22 -8.54 -7.04 4.08
C THR A 22 -9.33 -7.83 5.09
N GLU A 23 -9.79 -7.16 6.14
CA GLU A 23 -10.73 -7.71 7.11
C GLU A 23 -11.62 -6.58 7.64
N THR A 24 -12.93 -6.78 7.57
CA THR A 24 -13.95 -5.80 8.00
C THR A 24 -14.69 -6.25 9.26
N PHE A 25 -14.44 -7.46 9.74
CA PHE A 25 -15.12 -8.08 10.88
C PHE A 25 -16.66 -8.16 10.77
N GLN A 26 -17.18 -8.05 9.55
CA GLN A 26 -18.61 -8.15 9.26
C GLN A 26 -19.11 -9.60 9.09
N GLY A 27 -18.22 -10.59 9.21
CA GLY A 27 -18.54 -12.01 9.14
C GLY A 27 -19.38 -12.51 10.31
N THR A 28 -19.73 -13.81 10.25
CA THR A 28 -20.54 -14.47 11.29
C THR A 28 -19.71 -15.20 12.34
N THR A 29 -18.41 -15.41 12.09
CA THR A 29 -17.51 -16.18 12.96
C THR A 29 -16.35 -15.32 13.45
N PHE A 30 -15.97 -15.50 14.73
CA PHE A 30 -14.77 -14.89 15.30
C PHE A 30 -13.84 -15.96 15.90
N PRO A 31 -12.52 -15.91 15.63
CA PRO A 31 -11.86 -15.02 14.69
C PRO A 31 -12.30 -15.29 13.24
N PRO A 32 -12.14 -14.33 12.31
CA PRO A 32 -12.40 -14.56 10.89
C PRO A 32 -11.52 -15.69 10.32
N THR A 33 -11.91 -16.26 9.19
CA THR A 33 -11.17 -17.37 8.56
C THR A 33 -9.69 -17.03 8.37
N GLY A 34 -8.81 -17.91 8.86
CA GLY A 34 -7.35 -17.76 8.77
C GLY A 34 -6.72 -16.85 9.83
N TRP A 35 -7.54 -16.09 10.55
CA TRP A 35 -7.10 -15.38 11.76
C TRP A 35 -7.11 -16.31 12.96
N THR A 36 -6.30 -15.98 13.97
CA THR A 36 -6.21 -16.72 15.22
C THR A 36 -6.15 -15.76 16.40
N THR A 37 -6.54 -16.24 17.58
CA THR A 37 -6.41 -15.48 18.83
C THR A 37 -5.68 -16.29 19.88
N GLY A 38 -5.08 -15.59 20.84
CA GLY A 38 -4.54 -16.17 22.07
C GLY A 38 -4.73 -15.19 23.22
N THR A 39 -4.94 -15.71 24.42
CA THR A 39 -5.12 -14.89 25.63
C THR A 39 -4.72 -15.68 26.87
N ASN A 40 -4.16 -15.01 27.88
CA ASN A 40 -4.01 -15.57 29.22
C ASN A 40 -5.30 -15.49 30.05
N VAL A 41 -6.29 -14.70 29.61
CA VAL A 41 -7.59 -14.51 30.27
C VAL A 41 -8.72 -15.01 29.36
N ALA A 42 -9.08 -16.28 29.50
CA ALA A 42 -10.08 -16.92 28.62
C ALA A 42 -11.50 -16.33 28.73
N SER A 43 -11.83 -15.67 29.85
CA SER A 43 -13.11 -14.97 30.03
C SER A 43 -13.17 -13.63 29.29
N ARG A 44 -12.03 -13.16 28.75
CA ARG A 44 -11.92 -11.88 28.07
C ARG A 44 -10.99 -11.96 26.83
N PRO A 45 -11.33 -12.81 25.84
CA PRO A 45 -10.58 -12.87 24.59
C PRO A 45 -10.94 -11.69 23.68
N TRP A 46 -10.18 -11.53 22.59
CA TRP A 46 -10.64 -10.79 21.43
C TRP A 46 -11.96 -11.40 20.90
N GLY A 47 -12.91 -10.56 20.49
CA GLY A 47 -14.22 -10.98 19.98
C GLY A 47 -14.93 -9.89 19.19
N PHE A 48 -16.13 -10.16 18.67
CA PHE A 48 -16.96 -9.11 18.08
C PHE A 48 -17.46 -8.15 19.16
N THR A 49 -17.56 -6.86 18.83
CA THR A 49 -18.21 -5.85 19.68
C THR A 49 -19.62 -6.26 20.15
N THR A 50 -20.40 -6.95 19.31
CA THR A 50 -21.74 -7.48 19.64
C THR A 50 -21.74 -8.56 20.73
N THR A 51 -20.57 -9.12 21.05
CA THR A 51 -20.39 -10.17 22.06
C THR A 51 -19.65 -9.63 23.28
N ILE A 52 -18.66 -8.77 23.06
CA ILE A 52 -17.79 -8.25 24.12
C ILE A 52 -18.49 -7.17 24.96
N PHE A 53 -19.34 -6.34 24.34
CA PHE A 53 -19.97 -5.20 25.00
C PHE A 53 -21.47 -5.39 25.18
N ASN A 54 -22.03 -4.73 26.19
CA ASN A 54 -23.47 -4.54 26.29
C ASN A 54 -23.98 -3.65 25.14
N ALA A 55 -25.29 -3.59 24.92
CA ALA A 55 -25.88 -2.86 23.79
C ALA A 55 -25.46 -1.37 23.72
N THR A 56 -25.32 -0.70 24.87
CA THR A 56 -24.90 0.70 24.93
C THR A 56 -23.41 0.85 24.61
N GLY A 57 -22.55 0.02 25.20
CA GLY A 57 -21.11 0.00 24.95
C GLY A 57 -20.78 -0.37 23.50
N GLN A 58 -21.53 -1.30 22.91
CA GLN A 58 -21.35 -1.69 21.52
C GLN A 58 -21.39 -0.47 20.57
N ALA A 59 -22.33 0.45 20.76
CA ALA A 59 -22.45 1.63 19.92
C ALA A 59 -21.22 2.56 20.01
N THR A 60 -20.63 2.68 21.20
CA THR A 60 -19.39 3.44 21.41
C THR A 60 -18.22 2.81 20.65
N PHE A 61 -18.11 1.48 20.64
CA PHE A 61 -16.95 0.77 20.08
C PHE A 61 -17.10 0.31 18.63
N ASN A 62 -18.30 0.35 18.04
CA ASN A 62 -18.46 0.08 16.62
C ASN A 62 -17.81 1.19 15.79
N ILE A 63 -17.05 0.81 14.77
CA ILE A 63 -16.37 1.74 13.86
C ILE A 63 -17.09 1.82 12.53
N ASN A 64 -17.15 0.72 11.78
CA ASN A 64 -17.83 0.69 10.48
C ASN A 64 -18.80 -0.49 10.39
N GLY A 65 -19.99 -0.25 9.85
CA GLY A 65 -21.03 -1.27 9.79
C GLY A 65 -21.57 -1.68 11.16
N GLY A 66 -21.71 -3.01 11.36
CA GLY A 66 -22.48 -3.58 12.47
C GLY A 66 -21.65 -4.18 13.59
N LYS A 67 -20.37 -4.49 13.35
CA LYS A 67 -19.46 -5.15 14.28
C LYS A 67 -18.04 -4.66 14.03
N SER A 68 -17.20 -4.74 15.06
CA SER A 68 -15.74 -4.57 14.93
C SER A 68 -15.06 -5.66 15.75
N ALA A 69 -13.75 -5.86 15.58
CA ALA A 69 -12.98 -6.68 16.50
C ALA A 69 -12.70 -5.89 17.77
N ALA A 70 -12.88 -6.49 18.95
CA ALA A 70 -12.81 -5.79 20.22
C ALA A 70 -12.23 -6.67 21.32
N ILE A 71 -11.76 -6.00 22.36
CA ILE A 71 -11.38 -6.61 23.62
C ILE A 71 -11.89 -5.74 24.77
N GLY A 72 -12.45 -6.38 25.79
CA GLY A 72 -13.09 -5.69 26.91
C GLY A 72 -12.17 -5.59 28.13
N TRP A 73 -12.49 -4.64 28.99
CA TRP A 73 -11.81 -4.39 30.27
C TRP A 73 -11.94 -5.57 31.24
N ILE A 74 -10.88 -5.73 32.03
CA ILE A 74 -10.88 -6.55 33.25
C ILE A 74 -9.85 -5.99 34.24
N ALA A 75 -10.18 -6.00 35.53
CA ALA A 75 -9.29 -5.55 36.61
C ALA A 75 -8.21 -6.60 36.96
N GLN A 76 -7.44 -7.05 35.97
CA GLN A 76 -6.29 -7.93 36.15
C GLN A 76 -5.36 -7.89 34.93
N ALA A 77 -4.17 -8.47 35.08
CA ALA A 77 -3.20 -8.58 34.00
C ALA A 77 -3.72 -9.45 32.84
N GLN A 78 -3.72 -8.89 31.65
CA GLN A 78 -4.18 -9.48 30.41
C GLN A 78 -3.15 -9.29 29.30
N ASP A 79 -2.86 -10.37 28.59
CA ASP A 79 -2.04 -10.41 27.38
C ASP A 79 -2.81 -11.24 26.35
N ALA A 80 -3.34 -10.55 25.35
CA ALA A 80 -4.19 -11.15 24.35
C ALA A 80 -3.84 -10.63 22.96
N HIS A 81 -3.95 -11.47 21.95
CA HIS A 81 -3.65 -11.08 20.58
C HIS A 81 -4.67 -11.60 19.58
N LEU A 82 -4.84 -10.84 18.51
CA LEU A 82 -5.53 -11.22 17.27
C LEU A 82 -4.49 -11.22 16.15
N THR A 83 -4.20 -12.39 15.59
CA THR A 83 -3.13 -12.62 14.61
C THR A 83 -3.71 -12.89 13.23
N SER A 84 -3.13 -12.21 12.23
CA SER A 84 -3.51 -12.35 10.83
C SER A 84 -3.19 -13.73 10.26
N PRO A 85 -3.83 -14.13 9.14
CA PRO A 85 -3.28 -15.17 8.28
C PRO A 85 -1.89 -14.75 7.77
N SER A 86 -1.14 -15.72 7.23
CA SER A 86 0.11 -15.44 6.54
C SER A 86 -0.18 -14.79 5.19
N PHE A 87 0.61 -13.79 4.81
CA PHE A 87 0.55 -13.14 3.49
C PHE A 87 1.96 -12.87 2.96
N SER A 88 2.05 -12.60 1.65
CA SER A 88 3.30 -12.31 0.98
C SER A 88 3.44 -10.81 0.70
N LEU A 89 4.62 -10.28 0.99
CA LEU A 89 5.08 -8.94 0.60
C LEU A 89 6.12 -9.01 -0.53
N VAL A 90 6.27 -10.15 -1.21
CA VAL A 90 7.14 -10.29 -2.39
C VAL A 90 6.71 -9.30 -3.48
N GLY A 91 7.66 -8.57 -4.05
CA GLY A 91 7.41 -7.56 -5.10
C GLY A 91 6.82 -6.24 -4.60
N THR A 92 6.59 -6.10 -3.28
CA THR A 92 6.21 -4.82 -2.68
C THR A 92 7.45 -3.95 -2.43
N THR A 93 7.28 -2.63 -2.39
CA THR A 93 8.39 -1.68 -2.14
C THR A 93 8.16 -0.80 -0.92
N SER A 94 6.91 -0.47 -0.59
CA SER A 94 6.57 0.30 0.61
C SER A 94 5.23 -0.13 1.20
N PRO A 95 5.05 -1.44 1.49
CA PRO A 95 3.79 -1.94 2.00
C PRO A 95 3.40 -1.25 3.31
N VAL A 96 2.10 -1.10 3.52
CA VAL A 96 1.53 -0.50 4.73
C VAL A 96 0.41 -1.36 5.28
N LEU A 97 0.32 -1.44 6.60
CA LEU A 97 -0.87 -1.89 7.32
C LEU A 97 -1.70 -0.65 7.67
N LYS A 98 -2.99 -0.70 7.38
CA LYS A 98 -3.97 0.31 7.78
C LYS A 98 -5.08 -0.34 8.58
N PHE A 99 -5.60 0.37 9.56
CA PHE A 99 -6.76 -0.03 10.32
C PHE A 99 -7.33 1.19 11.05
N ASN A 100 -8.59 1.11 11.43
CA ASN A 100 -9.22 2.06 12.33
C ASN A 100 -9.23 1.49 13.75
N ALA A 101 -9.12 2.33 14.77
CA ALA A 101 -9.22 1.92 16.17
C ALA A 101 -10.02 2.91 17.01
N LYS A 102 -10.65 2.41 18.08
CA LYS A 102 -11.16 3.23 19.19
C LYS A 102 -10.51 2.75 20.48
N ILE A 103 -9.80 3.66 21.14
CA ILE A 103 -8.95 3.40 22.28
C ILE A 103 -9.24 4.49 23.32
N GLY A 104 -9.33 4.14 24.60
CA GLY A 104 -9.38 5.14 25.68
C GLY A 104 -7.99 5.72 25.90
N TYR A 105 -7.84 7.03 25.84
CA TYR A 105 -6.56 7.71 26.05
C TYR A 105 -6.15 7.67 27.52
N GLU A 106 -7.09 7.91 28.45
CA GLU A 106 -6.79 8.07 29.88
C GLU A 106 -6.11 6.85 30.52
N TYR A 107 -6.59 5.64 30.19
CA TYR A 107 -6.13 4.37 30.79
C TYR A 107 -5.23 3.52 29.89
N MET A 108 -4.91 4.00 28.69
CA MET A 108 -3.95 3.34 27.80
C MET A 108 -2.67 4.18 27.65
N VAL A 109 -2.77 5.51 27.72
CA VAL A 109 -1.65 6.41 27.39
C VAL A 109 -1.28 7.32 28.55
N ASP A 110 -2.15 8.25 28.93
CA ASP A 110 -1.85 9.27 29.94
C ASP A 110 -3.15 9.80 30.56
N PRO A 111 -3.21 9.97 31.90
CA PRO A 111 -2.12 9.83 32.87
C PRO A 111 -1.90 8.39 33.38
N ASN A 112 -2.74 7.44 32.99
CA ASN A 112 -2.67 6.07 33.49
C ASN A 112 -2.30 5.08 32.36
N PRO A 113 -1.01 4.87 32.04
CA PRO A 113 -0.57 3.93 31.02
C PRO A 113 -0.71 2.47 31.50
N ASN A 114 -1.94 2.04 31.76
CA ASN A 114 -2.24 0.73 32.34
C ASN A 114 -2.23 -0.39 31.29
N GLY A 115 -2.23 -0.06 30.00
CA GLY A 115 -2.17 -1.05 28.94
C GLY A 115 -1.76 -0.47 27.59
N ASP A 116 -1.39 -1.38 26.69
CA ASP A 116 -0.91 -1.09 25.35
C ASP A 116 -1.73 -1.83 24.29
N LEU A 117 -2.03 -1.17 23.17
CA LEU A 117 -2.34 -1.78 21.87
C LEU A 117 -1.12 -1.73 20.95
N LYS A 118 -0.51 -2.89 20.73
CA LYS A 118 0.67 -3.04 19.87
C LYS A 118 0.29 -3.63 18.52
N VAL A 119 1.02 -3.22 17.49
CA VAL A 119 1.18 -4.01 16.26
C VAL A 119 2.55 -4.64 16.28
N GLU A 120 2.58 -5.97 16.17
CA GLU A 120 3.81 -6.74 16.05
C GLU A 120 3.79 -7.56 14.76
N VAL A 121 4.96 -7.73 14.14
CA VAL A 121 5.13 -8.44 12.86
C VAL A 121 6.07 -9.62 13.02
N SER A 122 5.75 -10.73 12.37
CA SER A 122 6.54 -11.95 12.32
C SER A 122 6.81 -12.37 10.88
N THR A 123 8.02 -12.89 10.63
CA THR A 123 8.45 -13.45 9.34
C THR A 123 8.84 -14.93 9.42
N ASP A 124 8.70 -15.54 10.60
CA ASP A 124 9.13 -16.90 10.93
C ASP A 124 7.96 -17.79 11.41
N GLY A 125 6.76 -17.52 10.90
CA GLY A 125 5.58 -18.30 11.22
C GLY A 125 4.92 -17.95 12.57
N GLY A 126 5.39 -16.90 13.24
CA GLY A 126 4.89 -16.46 14.55
C GLY A 126 5.73 -16.94 15.73
N THR A 127 6.98 -17.36 15.48
CA THR A 127 7.93 -17.78 16.53
C THR A 127 8.52 -16.56 17.21
N THR A 128 8.92 -15.55 16.43
CA THR A 128 9.38 -14.25 16.92
C THR A 128 8.49 -13.13 16.40
N TRP A 129 8.37 -12.07 17.21
CA TRP A 129 7.49 -10.93 16.96
C TRP A 129 8.24 -9.63 17.22
N ASN A 130 8.24 -8.74 16.23
CA ASN A 130 8.87 -7.42 16.31
C ASN A 130 7.78 -6.35 16.41
N GLN A 131 7.79 -5.55 17.47
CA GLN A 131 6.88 -4.41 17.59
C GLN A 131 7.22 -3.36 16.54
N VAL A 132 6.21 -2.91 15.79
CA VAL A 132 6.33 -1.90 14.73
C VAL A 132 5.50 -0.66 15.01
N TRP A 133 4.56 -0.74 15.95
CA TRP A 133 3.71 0.35 16.38
C TRP A 133 3.12 0.06 17.77
N VAL A 134 2.88 1.11 18.53
CA VAL A 134 2.13 1.15 19.78
C VAL A 134 1.30 2.45 19.80
N GLU A 135 0.18 2.50 20.49
CA GLU A 135 -0.83 3.56 20.39
C GLU A 135 -0.31 4.98 20.64
N GLU A 136 0.70 5.15 21.48
CA GLU A 136 1.29 6.45 21.77
C GLU A 136 1.98 7.03 20.53
N ASN A 137 2.32 6.19 19.54
CA ASN A 137 2.81 6.64 18.25
C ASN A 137 1.76 7.42 17.45
N TYR A 138 0.47 7.32 17.78
CA TYR A 138 -0.58 8.15 17.18
C TYR A 138 -0.48 9.61 17.64
N GLY A 139 -0.02 9.85 18.88
CA GLY A 139 0.01 11.16 19.52
C GLY A 139 -1.22 11.41 20.40
N LEU A 140 -1.63 12.68 20.52
CA LEU A 140 -2.79 13.07 21.32
C LEU A 140 -4.09 12.75 20.58
N TYR A 141 -5.05 12.16 21.30
CA TYR A 141 -6.40 11.90 20.81
C TYR A 141 -7.41 11.97 21.96
N THR A 142 -8.67 12.19 21.60
CA THR A 142 -9.83 12.16 22.49
C THR A 142 -10.25 10.72 22.75
N ASP A 143 -10.62 10.41 23.98
CA ASP A 143 -11.14 9.09 24.37
C ASP A 143 -12.16 8.55 23.37
N TYR A 144 -11.87 7.35 22.85
CA TYR A 144 -12.75 6.59 21.96
C TYR A 144 -13.17 7.29 20.66
N GLU A 145 -12.44 8.33 20.23
CA GLU A 145 -12.56 8.81 18.87
C GLU A 145 -12.03 7.75 17.87
N THR A 146 -12.52 7.79 16.63
CA THR A 146 -12.05 6.85 15.61
C THR A 146 -10.68 7.28 15.07
N LEU A 147 -9.65 6.52 15.42
CA LEU A 147 -8.27 6.74 14.98
C LEU A 147 -8.01 6.00 13.67
N ALA A 148 -7.58 6.71 12.63
CA ALA A 148 -7.13 6.10 11.37
C ALA A 148 -5.62 5.86 11.41
N ILE A 149 -5.20 4.60 11.61
CA ILE A 149 -3.81 4.23 11.84
C ILE A 149 -3.17 3.71 10.56
N THR A 150 -1.92 4.13 10.30
CA THR A 150 -1.09 3.61 9.21
C THR A 150 0.28 3.22 9.76
N VAL A 151 0.62 1.95 9.62
CA VAL A 151 1.90 1.37 10.07
C VAL A 151 2.71 0.98 8.84
N SER A 152 3.95 1.47 8.77
CA SER A 152 4.88 1.08 7.71
C SER A 152 5.30 -0.38 7.87
N LEU A 153 5.22 -1.15 6.80
CA LEU A 153 5.77 -2.50 6.72
C LEU A 153 6.99 -2.57 5.79
N ALA A 154 7.60 -1.42 5.45
CA ALA A 154 8.69 -1.33 4.48
C ALA A 154 9.89 -2.26 4.80
N SER A 155 10.23 -2.42 6.08
CA SER A 155 11.30 -3.32 6.53
C SER A 155 11.04 -4.81 6.26
N TYR A 156 9.79 -5.16 5.93
CA TYR A 156 9.35 -6.53 5.62
C TYR A 156 9.04 -6.72 4.13
N ALA A 157 9.30 -5.71 3.29
CA ALA A 157 9.15 -5.82 1.84
C ALA A 157 10.01 -6.98 1.30
N GLY A 158 9.47 -7.73 0.33
CA GLY A 158 10.14 -8.90 -0.25
C GLY A 158 9.97 -10.20 0.53
N GLN A 159 9.44 -10.18 1.76
CA GLN A 159 9.23 -11.37 2.57
C GLN A 159 7.98 -12.14 2.11
N ALA A 160 8.08 -13.47 1.98
CA ALA A 160 6.98 -14.30 1.47
C ALA A 160 5.98 -14.77 2.56
N ASN A 161 6.42 -14.82 3.82
CA ASN A 161 5.67 -15.38 4.94
C ASN A 161 5.57 -14.36 6.08
N VAL A 162 4.75 -13.33 5.88
CA VAL A 162 4.55 -12.27 6.87
C VAL A 162 3.23 -12.49 7.60
N LYS A 163 3.26 -12.29 8.91
CA LYS A 163 2.08 -12.18 9.78
C LYS A 163 2.19 -10.87 10.56
N PHE A 164 1.06 -10.26 10.88
CA PHE A 164 1.00 -9.26 11.94
C PHE A 164 0.02 -9.72 13.01
N ARG A 165 0.14 -9.15 14.20
CA ARG A 165 -0.87 -9.28 15.25
C ARG A 165 -1.11 -7.95 15.93
N PHE A 166 -2.37 -7.75 16.31
CA PHE A 166 -2.74 -6.75 17.30
C PHE A 166 -2.60 -7.42 18.67
N ARG A 167 -1.75 -6.88 19.54
CA ARG A 167 -1.53 -7.41 20.87
C ARG A 167 -1.95 -6.37 21.89
N TYR A 168 -2.88 -6.76 22.75
CA TYR A 168 -3.34 -6.00 23.89
C TYR A 168 -2.63 -6.52 25.14
N VAL A 169 -1.85 -5.68 25.81
CA VAL A 169 -1.19 -6.00 27.08
C VAL A 169 -1.63 -4.98 28.10
N ALA A 170 -2.35 -5.38 29.13
CA ALA A 170 -2.96 -4.45 30.07
C ALA A 170 -3.04 -5.01 31.48
N ASN A 171 -3.21 -4.13 32.46
CA ASN A 171 -3.64 -4.49 33.80
C ASN A 171 -4.57 -3.39 34.32
N ASP A 172 -5.89 -3.67 34.32
CA ASP A 172 -6.91 -2.67 34.65
C ASP A 172 -6.86 -1.45 33.70
N ALA A 173 -6.91 -1.72 32.38
CA ALA A 173 -6.85 -0.71 31.32
C ALA A 173 -8.11 -0.73 30.44
N ASP A 174 -8.29 0.34 29.67
CA ASP A 174 -9.51 0.54 28.88
C ASP A 174 -9.76 -0.56 27.83
N SER A 175 -11.03 -0.71 27.50
CA SER A 175 -11.46 -1.57 26.39
C SER A 175 -11.11 -0.90 25.06
N LEU A 176 -11.02 -1.68 23.98
CA LEU A 176 -10.79 -1.11 22.66
C LEU A 176 -11.45 -1.91 21.55
N SER A 177 -11.52 -1.30 20.38
CA SER A 177 -11.90 -1.96 19.14
C SER A 177 -11.03 -1.54 17.98
N ILE A 178 -10.94 -2.42 16.97
CA ILE A 178 -10.29 -2.18 15.69
C ILE A 178 -11.18 -2.64 14.54
N ASP A 179 -11.01 -2.01 13.38
CA ASP A 179 -11.83 -2.29 12.21
C ASP A 179 -11.13 -1.90 10.90
N ASP A 180 -11.73 -2.25 9.77
CA ASP A 180 -11.30 -1.91 8.41
C ASP A 180 -9.79 -2.20 8.18
N VAL A 181 -9.33 -3.37 8.60
CA VAL A 181 -7.92 -3.75 8.54
C VAL A 181 -7.53 -4.06 7.09
N GLN A 182 -6.46 -3.45 6.61
CA GLN A 182 -5.95 -3.61 5.25
C GLN A 182 -4.44 -3.68 5.20
N VAL A 183 -3.88 -4.61 4.43
CA VAL A 183 -2.48 -4.56 4.00
C VAL A 183 -2.45 -4.17 2.52
N LEU A 184 -1.75 -3.09 2.22
CA LEU A 184 -1.62 -2.55 0.87
C LEU A 184 -0.19 -2.68 0.39
N ALA A 185 0.00 -3.14 -0.85
CA ALA A 185 1.31 -3.41 -1.43
C ALA A 185 2.21 -2.17 -1.65
N SER A 186 1.62 -0.97 -1.69
CA SER A 186 2.19 0.23 -2.30
C SER A 186 3.02 -0.09 -3.55
N ALA A 187 2.33 -0.26 -4.68
CA ALA A 187 3.01 -0.23 -5.96
C ALA A 187 3.39 1.23 -6.27
N THR A 188 4.65 1.61 -6.08
CA THR A 188 5.29 2.42 -7.13
C THR A 188 5.49 1.50 -8.33
N LEU A 189 5.18 2.00 -9.52
CA LEU A 189 5.42 1.35 -10.80
C LEU A 189 6.89 0.90 -10.90
N ALA A 190 7.19 -0.29 -10.39
CA ALA A 190 8.46 -0.95 -10.65
C ALA A 190 8.28 -1.68 -11.98
N THR A 191 8.74 -1.07 -13.07
CA THR A 191 9.27 -1.89 -14.15
C THR A 191 10.44 -2.66 -13.54
N GLN A 192 10.53 -3.97 -13.78
CA GLN A 192 11.76 -4.68 -13.51
C GLN A 192 12.84 -4.05 -14.41
N GLU A 193 13.56 -3.06 -13.90
CA GLU A 193 14.84 -2.67 -14.43
C GLU A 193 15.78 -3.83 -14.10
N THR A 194 15.93 -4.77 -15.03
CA THR A 194 17.03 -5.72 -14.97
C THR A 194 18.32 -4.91 -15.01
N ASN A 195 18.95 -4.75 -13.84
CA ASN A 195 20.31 -4.25 -13.72
C ASN A 195 21.27 -5.19 -14.47
N ALA A 196 21.42 -4.96 -15.77
CA ALA A 196 22.52 -5.46 -16.58
C ALA A 196 23.07 -4.27 -17.37
N LYS A 197 24.23 -3.80 -16.92
CA LYS A 197 25.04 -2.74 -17.51
C LYS A 197 25.19 -2.92 -19.03
N VAL A 198 24.55 -2.07 -19.83
CA VAL A 198 25.04 -1.65 -21.14
C VAL A 198 24.84 -0.14 -21.25
N LYS A 199 25.87 0.54 -21.73
CA LYS A 199 26.01 1.99 -21.81
C LYS A 199 25.21 2.50 -23.01
N GLU A 200 23.88 2.46 -22.93
CA GLU A 200 22.99 2.95 -24.00
C GLU A 200 22.98 4.50 -23.97
N ILE A 201 23.74 5.13 -24.86
CA ILE A 201 23.77 6.59 -24.99
C ILE A 201 22.66 7.01 -25.95
N THR A 202 21.43 7.15 -25.44
CA THR A 202 20.39 7.88 -26.17
C THR A 202 20.34 9.32 -25.67
N ASN A 203 20.85 10.29 -26.43
CA ASN A 203 20.82 11.72 -26.07
C ASN A 203 20.12 12.56 -27.14
N ILE A 204 19.28 13.52 -26.72
CA ILE A 204 18.59 14.45 -27.61
C ILE A 204 19.19 15.85 -27.46
N TYR A 205 19.68 16.44 -28.56
CA TYR A 205 20.42 17.70 -28.53
C TYR A 205 20.34 18.48 -29.85
N PRO A 206 20.57 19.81 -29.85
CA PRO A 206 20.72 20.65 -28.67
C PRO A 206 19.38 20.82 -27.91
N ASN A 207 19.48 21.04 -26.60
CA ASN A 207 18.36 21.44 -25.77
C ASN A 207 18.86 22.48 -24.75
N PRO A 208 18.45 23.76 -24.84
CA PRO A 208 17.46 24.32 -25.76
C PRO A 208 17.85 24.30 -27.25
N THR A 209 16.87 24.38 -28.16
CA THR A 209 17.05 24.39 -29.62
C THR A 209 16.39 25.60 -30.29
N LYS A 210 16.86 25.97 -31.49
CA LYS A 210 16.20 26.94 -32.39
C LYS A 210 15.23 26.29 -33.38
N GLY A 211 15.17 24.96 -33.43
CA GLY A 211 14.31 24.24 -34.37
C GLY A 211 14.83 22.86 -34.75
N GLU A 212 16.15 22.70 -34.85
CA GLU A 212 16.75 21.43 -35.28
C GLU A 212 17.19 20.61 -34.07
N ILE A 213 16.83 19.33 -34.04
CA ILE A 213 17.14 18.40 -32.97
C ILE A 213 17.70 17.12 -33.57
N ASN A 214 18.75 16.59 -32.93
CA ASN A 214 19.37 15.33 -33.24
C ASN A 214 19.18 14.34 -32.08
N ILE A 215 18.95 13.09 -32.42
CA ILE A 215 18.81 11.95 -31.52
C ILE A 215 20.05 11.09 -31.72
N LYS A 216 21.03 11.19 -30.81
CA LYS A 216 22.17 10.28 -30.80
C LYS A 216 21.73 9.01 -30.11
N THR A 217 21.78 7.89 -30.82
CA THR A 217 21.38 6.57 -30.35
C THR A 217 22.15 5.51 -31.14
N ASP A 218 22.45 4.38 -30.52
CA ASP A 218 22.92 3.14 -31.16
C ASP A 218 21.76 2.21 -31.55
N LYS A 219 20.57 2.45 -30.99
CA LYS A 219 19.34 1.73 -31.32
C LYS A 219 18.67 2.24 -32.60
N LYS A 220 18.17 1.31 -33.43
CA LYS A 220 17.37 1.62 -34.62
C LYS A 220 16.02 2.26 -34.24
N ILE A 221 15.83 3.51 -34.63
CA ILE A 221 14.59 4.26 -34.41
C ILE A 221 13.46 3.63 -35.24
N LYS A 222 12.34 3.32 -34.57
CA LYS A 222 11.07 2.95 -35.20
C LYS A 222 10.23 4.19 -35.49
N SER A 223 10.17 5.12 -34.54
CA SER A 223 9.54 6.43 -34.72
C SER A 223 10.06 7.45 -33.72
N ALA A 224 10.20 8.69 -34.15
CA ALA A 224 10.49 9.85 -33.32
C ALA A 224 9.33 10.85 -33.48
N THR A 225 8.63 11.14 -32.39
CA THR A 225 7.38 11.91 -32.37
C THR A 225 7.52 13.14 -31.46
N VAL A 226 7.15 14.30 -31.99
CA VAL A 226 7.08 15.58 -31.27
C VAL A 226 5.66 15.78 -30.77
N ILE A 227 5.53 16.04 -29.47
CA ILE A 227 4.26 16.17 -28.76
C ILE A 227 4.23 17.54 -28.08
N ASP A 228 3.11 18.25 -28.19
CA ASP A 228 2.91 19.52 -27.49
C ASP A 228 2.47 19.35 -26.02
N ALA A 229 2.34 20.46 -25.30
CA ALA A 229 1.93 20.46 -23.89
C ALA A 229 0.52 19.90 -23.65
N SER A 230 -0.33 19.81 -24.68
CA SER A 230 -1.68 19.20 -24.59
C SER A 230 -1.68 17.69 -24.83
N GLY A 231 -0.52 17.11 -25.16
CA GLY A 231 -0.38 15.69 -25.50
C GLY A 231 -0.68 15.39 -26.98
N LYS A 232 -0.90 16.41 -27.81
CA LYS A 232 -1.15 16.22 -29.25
C LYS A 232 0.16 15.95 -29.98
N SER A 233 0.18 14.89 -30.79
CA SER A 233 1.30 14.62 -31.70
C SER A 233 1.29 15.63 -32.85
N LEU A 234 2.37 16.38 -32.98
CA LEU A 234 2.53 17.42 -33.99
C LEU A 234 3.27 16.92 -35.23
N LEU A 235 4.34 16.15 -35.01
CA LEU A 235 5.21 15.63 -36.07
C LEU A 235 5.66 14.22 -35.67
N SER A 236 5.79 13.33 -36.65
CA SER A 236 6.38 12.00 -36.45
C SER A 236 7.21 11.62 -37.67
N ASN A 237 8.42 11.13 -37.46
CA ASN A 237 9.26 10.58 -38.52
C ASN A 237 10.04 9.37 -38.00
N THR A 238 10.89 8.78 -38.83
CA THR A 238 11.75 7.64 -38.46
C THR A 238 13.24 8.03 -38.43
N SER A 239 13.52 9.34 -38.45
CA SER A 239 14.86 9.89 -38.60
C SER A 239 15.46 10.21 -37.24
N GLU A 240 16.80 10.19 -37.17
CA GLU A 240 17.56 10.72 -36.03
C GLU A 240 17.53 12.24 -35.97
N ARG A 241 17.04 12.91 -37.02
CA ARG A 241 16.87 14.37 -37.08
C ARG A 241 15.39 14.75 -37.09
N LEU A 242 15.05 15.69 -36.23
CA LEU A 242 13.75 16.33 -36.16
C LEU A 242 13.90 17.83 -36.42
N ASP A 243 13.02 18.36 -37.27
CA ASP A 243 12.91 19.79 -37.50
C ASP A 243 11.56 20.30 -36.99
N ILE A 244 11.64 21.12 -35.94
CA ILE A 244 10.51 21.80 -35.32
C ILE A 244 10.57 23.32 -35.53
N SER A 245 11.39 23.80 -36.46
CA SER A 245 11.60 25.23 -36.76
C SER A 245 10.31 25.99 -37.08
N SER A 246 9.31 25.31 -37.64
CA SER A 246 7.98 25.87 -37.93
C SER A 246 7.05 25.99 -36.72
N LEU A 247 7.34 25.31 -35.60
CA LEU A 247 6.49 25.35 -34.41
C LEU A 247 6.69 26.64 -33.60
N PRO A 248 5.73 27.09 -32.79
CA PRO A 248 5.96 28.21 -31.86
C PRO A 248 7.11 27.95 -30.87
N LYS A 249 7.61 29.01 -30.24
CA LYS A 249 8.54 28.86 -29.11
C LYS A 249 7.78 28.22 -27.93
N GLY A 250 8.39 27.28 -27.24
CA GLY A 250 7.70 26.54 -26.19
C GLY A 250 8.37 25.25 -25.77
N ILE A 251 7.68 24.49 -24.92
CA ILE A 251 8.12 23.19 -24.41
C ILE A 251 7.44 22.10 -25.24
N TYR A 252 8.25 21.12 -25.65
CA TYR A 252 7.82 19.95 -26.39
C TYR A 252 8.36 18.68 -25.72
N LEU A 253 7.65 17.57 -25.92
CA LEU A 253 8.17 16.24 -25.60
C LEU A 253 8.55 15.53 -26.89
N ILE A 254 9.73 14.92 -26.92
CA ILE A 254 10.17 14.07 -28.01
C ILE A 254 10.16 12.64 -27.51
N LYS A 255 9.23 11.84 -28.05
CA LYS A 255 9.15 10.41 -27.80
C LYS A 255 9.80 9.64 -28.94
N VAL A 256 10.80 8.83 -28.62
CA VAL A 256 11.49 7.95 -29.55
C VAL A 256 11.12 6.51 -29.21
N ASP A 257 10.43 5.82 -30.11
CA ASP A 257 10.18 4.39 -30.03
C ASP A 257 11.24 3.68 -30.88
N PHE A 258 11.85 2.63 -30.33
CA PHE A 258 12.89 1.85 -30.98
C PHE A 258 12.33 0.56 -31.56
N SER A 259 13.07 -0.01 -32.52
CA SER A 259 12.67 -1.26 -33.19
C SER A 259 12.72 -2.48 -32.26
N ASP A 260 13.46 -2.40 -31.15
CA ASP A 260 13.54 -3.43 -30.10
C ASP A 260 12.35 -3.40 -29.12
N GLY A 261 11.41 -2.45 -29.30
CA GLY A 261 10.24 -2.27 -28.46
C GLY A 261 10.46 -1.34 -27.26
N THR A 262 11.69 -0.90 -26.99
CA THR A 262 11.96 0.12 -25.97
C THR A 262 11.56 1.51 -26.46
N SER A 263 11.35 2.45 -25.54
CA SER A 263 11.08 3.85 -25.88
C SER A 263 11.74 4.81 -24.91
N LYS A 264 12.05 6.02 -25.38
CA LYS A 264 12.60 7.10 -24.58
C LYS A 264 11.84 8.39 -24.84
N THR A 265 11.49 9.13 -23.79
CA THR A 265 10.83 10.43 -23.91
C THR A 265 11.68 11.50 -23.23
N GLU A 266 11.96 12.59 -23.93
CA GLU A 266 12.76 13.71 -23.41
C GLU A 266 12.04 15.04 -23.62
N LYS A 267 12.20 15.95 -22.66
CA LYS A 267 11.66 17.32 -22.74
C LYS A 267 12.63 18.21 -23.49
N VAL A 268 12.16 18.90 -24.52
CA VAL A 268 12.94 19.85 -25.31
C VAL A 268 12.32 21.25 -25.24
N ILE A 269 13.17 22.26 -25.10
CA ILE A 269 12.79 23.67 -25.05
C ILE A 269 13.18 24.32 -26.38
N LYS A 270 12.19 24.85 -27.11
CA LYS A 270 12.43 25.65 -28.32
C LYS A 270 12.40 27.14 -28.01
N GLN A 271 13.48 27.84 -28.39
CA GLN A 271 13.68 29.28 -28.17
C GLN A 271 13.61 30.11 -29.45
#